data_AF-A0A6N8BEN4-F1
#
_entry.id   AF-A0A6N8BEN4-F1
#
_cell.length_a   1.000
_cell.length_b   1.000
_cell.length_c   1.000
_cell.angle_alpha   90.00
_cell.angle_beta   90.00
_cell.angle_gamma   90.00
#
_symmetry.space_group_name_H-M   'P 1'
#
loop_
_entity.id
_entity.type
_entity.pdbx_description
1 polymer ?
#
loop_
_entity_poly.entity_id
_entity_poly.type
_entity_poly.pdbx_seq_one_letter_code
_entity_poly.pdbx_strand_id
1 'polypeptide(L)'
;MKVIINRAENNLTAKVFVTLFNSLGASGEVLMALGLEKKKCDDQIRFELFWKGFRDYAITNKDCRENFLKEYKKIIPSIREAVQCTRLHMRDIFYTDSDRDKLFNELRNTEIDIAVFSRQRIYLGEAKRKEKLGFNGRNILAHQFIRQRIMIEILKALTGDQREVVSFIICDRSRIRSLSRMEQVKALTFFDGRRPLVLSWQNVLGQIQDVPEARSVMEEVERIISID
;
A
#
# COMPACT_ATOMS: atom_id res chain seq x y z
N MET A 1 -31.96 7.89 8.49
CA MET A 1 -31.26 8.08 7.19
C MET A 1 -29.76 7.90 7.43
N LYS A 2 -29.17 6.80 6.96
CA LYS A 2 -27.74 6.51 7.17
C LYS A 2 -26.94 7.35 6.18
N VAL A 3 -26.19 8.31 6.68
CA VAL A 3 -25.20 9.07 5.92
C VAL A 3 -24.10 8.09 5.52
N ILE A 4 -24.06 7.72 4.23
CA ILE A 4 -22.92 7.01 3.65
C ILE A 4 -21.83 8.06 3.51
N ILE A 5 -20.83 8.02 4.38
CA ILE A 5 -19.64 8.85 4.26
C ILE A 5 -18.81 8.27 3.11
N ASN A 6 -19.01 8.80 1.90
CA ASN A 6 -18.16 8.51 0.77
C ASN A 6 -16.81 9.21 0.99
N ARG A 7 -15.77 8.44 1.35
CA ARG A 7 -14.41 8.96 1.42
C ARG A 7 -13.92 9.12 -0.02
N ALA A 8 -13.95 10.36 -0.52
CA ALA A 8 -13.65 10.70 -1.91
C ALA A 8 -12.29 10.19 -2.43
N GLU A 9 -11.33 9.88 -1.57
CA GLU A 9 -10.05 9.26 -1.94
C GLU A 9 -10.23 7.82 -2.44
N ASN A 10 -11.06 7.02 -1.77
CA ASN A 10 -11.35 5.65 -2.19
C ASN A 10 -12.10 5.64 -3.53
N ASN A 11 -13.01 6.59 -3.75
CA ASN A 11 -13.72 6.69 -5.04
C ASN A 11 -12.77 7.05 -6.19
N LEU A 12 -11.84 7.99 -5.97
CA LEU A 12 -10.83 8.36 -6.96
C LEU A 12 -9.92 7.18 -7.30
N THR A 13 -9.35 6.52 -6.28
CA THR A 13 -8.51 5.32 -6.46
C THR A 13 -9.26 4.25 -7.24
N ALA A 14 -10.51 3.96 -6.88
CA ALA A 14 -11.32 2.96 -7.57
C ALA A 14 -11.55 3.31 -9.03
N LYS A 15 -11.99 4.54 -9.33
CA LYS A 15 -12.24 5.00 -10.71
C LYS A 15 -10.98 4.91 -11.57
N VAL A 16 -9.87 5.49 -11.11
CA VAL A 16 -8.61 5.52 -11.87
C VAL A 16 -8.14 4.12 -12.19
N PHE A 17 -8.11 3.23 -11.20
CA PHE A 17 -7.59 1.89 -11.40
C PHE A 17 -8.54 1.02 -12.21
N VAL A 18 -9.86 1.06 -11.98
CA VAL A 18 -10.83 0.33 -12.80
C VAL A 18 -10.74 0.76 -14.27
N THR A 19 -10.63 2.06 -14.55
CA THR A 19 -10.40 2.55 -15.91
C THR A 19 -9.10 2.01 -16.47
N LEU A 20 -7.99 2.08 -15.71
CA LEU A 20 -6.69 1.54 -16.12
C LEU A 20 -6.75 0.05 -16.52
N PHE A 21 -7.41 -0.80 -15.72
CA PHE A 21 -7.52 -2.23 -16.02
C PHE A 21 -8.36 -2.50 -17.25
N ASN A 22 -9.51 -1.83 -17.36
CA ASN A 22 -10.41 -2.04 -18.49
C ASN A 22 -9.79 -1.56 -19.81
N SER A 23 -8.92 -0.54 -19.75
CA SER A 23 -8.24 0.01 -20.91
C SER A 23 -7.08 -0.84 -21.43
N LEU A 24 -6.33 -1.50 -20.55
CA LEU A 24 -5.06 -2.14 -20.93
C LEU A 24 -5.17 -3.60 -21.36
N GLY A 25 -6.35 -4.24 -21.30
CA GLY A 25 -6.67 -5.54 -21.92
C GLY A 25 -5.92 -6.76 -21.36
N ALA A 26 -4.59 -6.72 -21.29
CA ALA A 26 -3.71 -7.70 -20.67
C ALA A 26 -3.21 -7.19 -19.31
N SER A 27 -3.27 -8.07 -18.33
CA SER A 27 -3.05 -7.73 -16.94
C SER A 27 -1.57 -7.37 -16.66
N GLY A 28 -0.62 -7.94 -17.41
CA GLY A 28 0.80 -7.54 -17.38
C GLY A 28 1.11 -6.13 -17.91
N GLU A 29 0.25 -5.53 -18.74
CA GLU A 29 0.45 -4.18 -19.28
C GLU A 29 0.23 -3.10 -18.23
N VAL A 30 -0.61 -3.39 -17.23
CA VAL A 30 -0.87 -2.47 -16.11
C VAL A 30 0.38 -2.28 -15.24
N LEU A 31 1.14 -3.35 -14.99
CA LEU A 31 2.39 -3.25 -14.23
C LEU A 31 3.45 -2.41 -14.98
N MET A 32 3.46 -2.49 -16.32
CA MET A 32 4.32 -1.64 -17.15
C MET A 32 3.87 -0.19 -17.14
N ALA A 33 2.56 0.06 -17.30
CA ALA A 33 1.98 1.41 -17.26
C ALA A 33 2.28 2.10 -15.92
N LEU A 34 2.19 1.34 -14.81
CA LEU A 34 2.57 1.84 -13.49
C LEU A 34 4.09 1.98 -13.30
N GLY A 35 4.92 1.59 -14.27
CA GLY A 35 6.39 1.61 -14.15
C GLY A 35 6.94 0.63 -13.11
N LEU A 36 6.12 -0.33 -12.68
CA LEU A 36 6.49 -1.34 -11.68
C LEU A 36 7.31 -2.48 -12.28
N GLU A 37 7.07 -2.77 -13.56
CA GLU A 37 7.84 -3.70 -14.39
C GLU A 37 8.37 -3.03 -15.66
N LYS A 38 9.57 -3.45 -16.11
CA LYS A 38 10.20 -2.91 -17.33
C LYS A 38 9.83 -3.66 -18.61
N LYS A 39 9.33 -4.88 -18.46
CA LYS A 39 8.97 -5.78 -19.56
C LYS A 39 7.58 -6.34 -19.28
N LYS A 40 6.90 -6.74 -20.36
CA LYS A 40 5.60 -7.39 -20.25
C LYS A 40 5.77 -8.63 -19.39
N CYS A 41 4.92 -8.73 -18.38
CA CYS A 41 4.83 -9.91 -17.54
C CYS A 41 3.75 -10.81 -18.13
N ASP A 42 4.12 -12.02 -18.55
CA ASP A 42 3.15 -13.03 -19.03
C ASP A 42 2.40 -13.71 -17.88
N ASP A 43 2.65 -13.29 -16.64
CA ASP A 43 1.97 -13.82 -15.47
C ASP A 43 0.48 -13.40 -15.47
N GLN A 44 -0.38 -14.32 -15.07
CA GLN A 44 -1.70 -13.95 -14.57
C GLN A 44 -1.53 -13.09 -13.32
N ILE A 45 -1.82 -11.79 -13.42
CA ILE A 45 -1.89 -10.94 -12.23
C ILE A 45 -3.28 -10.98 -11.61
N ARG A 46 -3.32 -10.96 -10.28
CA ARG A 46 -4.55 -10.69 -9.52
C ARG A 46 -4.48 -9.27 -8.97
N PHE A 47 -5.56 -8.54 -9.12
CA PHE A 47 -5.69 -7.16 -8.66
C PHE A 47 -6.79 -7.02 -7.63
N GLU A 48 -6.51 -6.32 -6.53
CA GLU A 48 -7.48 -6.04 -5.47
C GLU A 48 -7.34 -4.59 -5.00
N LEU A 49 -8.49 -3.92 -4.82
CA LEU A 49 -8.58 -2.58 -4.23
C LEU A 49 -9.06 -2.67 -2.79
N PHE A 50 -8.55 -1.79 -1.93
CA PHE A 50 -8.88 -1.74 -0.50
C PHE A 50 -8.73 -3.11 0.14
N TRP A 51 -7.60 -3.76 -0.18
CA TRP A 51 -7.30 -5.12 0.19
C TRP A 51 -7.08 -5.21 1.70
N LYS A 52 -7.80 -6.12 2.34
CA LYS A 52 -7.78 -6.31 3.80
C LYS A 52 -6.91 -7.48 4.23
N GLY A 53 -6.32 -8.19 3.28
CA GLY A 53 -5.28 -9.20 3.45
C GLY A 53 -5.41 -10.07 4.68
N PHE A 54 -4.68 -9.72 5.74
CA PHE A 54 -4.67 -10.48 6.98
C PHE A 54 -6.07 -10.61 7.63
N ARG A 55 -6.96 -9.64 7.48
CA ARG A 55 -8.34 -9.75 7.98
C ARG A 55 -9.07 -10.93 7.37
N ASP A 56 -8.96 -11.11 6.05
CA ASP A 56 -9.66 -12.15 5.31
C ASP A 56 -9.06 -13.52 5.62
N TYR A 57 -7.73 -13.57 5.75
CA TYR A 57 -7.03 -14.74 6.29
C TYR A 57 -7.50 -15.10 7.71
N ALA A 58 -7.61 -14.12 8.61
CA ALA A 58 -8.03 -14.35 9.99
C ALA A 58 -9.50 -14.77 10.14
N ILE A 59 -10.37 -14.37 9.19
CA ILE A 59 -11.76 -14.85 9.15
C ILE A 59 -11.82 -16.35 8.85
N THR A 60 -10.95 -16.81 7.94
CA THR A 60 -10.87 -18.22 7.53
C THR A 60 -10.03 -19.07 8.49
N ASN A 61 -9.13 -18.45 9.26
CA ASN A 61 -8.22 -19.11 10.19
C ASN A 61 -8.42 -18.57 11.62
N LYS A 62 -9.45 -19.07 12.31
CA LYS A 62 -9.94 -18.51 13.60
C LYS A 62 -8.90 -18.49 14.72
N ASP A 63 -7.91 -19.38 14.69
CA ASP A 63 -6.85 -19.49 15.70
C ASP A 63 -5.49 -18.95 15.23
N CYS A 64 -5.46 -18.11 14.19
CA CYS A 64 -4.20 -17.57 13.65
C CYS A 64 -3.47 -16.58 14.58
N ARG A 65 -4.09 -16.17 15.69
CA ARG A 65 -3.61 -15.10 16.56
C ARG A 65 -2.25 -15.39 17.20
N GLU A 66 -2.07 -16.57 17.79
CA GLU A 66 -0.79 -16.91 18.42
C GLU A 66 0.33 -17.06 17.39
N ASN A 67 0.02 -17.66 16.23
CA ASN A 67 0.96 -17.73 15.12
C ASN A 67 1.32 -16.34 14.58
N PHE A 68 0.34 -15.42 14.48
CA PHE A 68 0.60 -14.03 14.12
C PHE A 68 1.58 -13.36 15.07
N LEU A 69 1.37 -13.50 16.38
CA LEU A 69 2.24 -12.88 17.38
C LEU A 69 3.64 -13.51 17.39
N LYS A 70 3.74 -14.81 17.09
CA LYS A 70 5.02 -15.51 16.91
C LYS A 70 5.78 -14.97 15.70
N GLU A 71 5.13 -14.83 14.55
CA GLU A 71 5.77 -14.29 13.34
C GLU A 71 6.12 -12.80 13.50
N TYR A 72 5.25 -12.01 14.14
CA TYR A 72 5.53 -10.63 14.48
C TYR A 72 6.85 -10.48 15.25
N LYS A 73 7.06 -11.29 16.29
CA LYS A 73 8.29 -11.27 17.11
C LYS A 73 9.55 -11.58 16.29
N LYS A 74 9.44 -12.38 15.23
CA LYS A 74 10.57 -12.70 14.35
C LYS A 74 10.87 -11.57 13.35
N ILE A 75 9.84 -10.91 12.84
CA ILE A 75 9.95 -9.89 11.79
C ILE A 75 10.35 -8.53 12.37
N ILE A 76 9.87 -8.20 13.59
CA ILE A 76 10.06 -6.87 14.17
C ILE A 76 11.52 -6.40 14.29
N PRO A 77 12.53 -7.25 14.57
CA PRO A 77 13.92 -6.80 14.63
C PRO A 77 14.42 -6.23 13.29
N SER A 78 14.15 -6.91 12.18
CA SER A 78 14.50 -6.43 10.83
C SER A 78 13.76 -5.15 10.46
N ILE A 79 12.50 -5.02 10.90
CA ILE A 79 11.74 -3.77 10.74
C ILE A 79 12.39 -2.61 11.50
N ARG A 80 12.88 -2.86 12.71
CA ARG A 80 13.57 -1.84 13.52
C ARG A 80 14.88 -1.42 12.87
N GLU A 81 15.68 -2.36 12.39
CA GLU A 81 16.96 -2.06 11.73
C GLU A 81 16.76 -1.14 10.53
N ALA A 82 15.83 -1.49 9.64
CA ALA A 82 15.48 -0.66 8.49
C ALA A 82 15.04 0.77 8.87
N VAL A 83 14.28 0.90 9.96
CA VAL A 83 13.81 2.21 10.42
C VAL A 83 14.90 3.00 11.14
N GLN A 84 15.82 2.33 11.86
CA GLN A 84 16.99 2.98 12.47
C GLN A 84 17.92 3.61 11.43
N CYS A 85 17.91 3.12 10.19
CA CYS A 85 18.59 3.75 9.06
C CYS A 85 17.90 5.03 8.55
N THR A 86 16.79 5.45 9.18
CA THR A 86 16.04 6.68 8.87
C THR A 86 16.00 7.60 10.10
N ARG A 87 15.38 8.78 9.96
CA ARG A 87 15.14 9.69 11.09
C ARG A 87 13.81 9.44 11.82
N LEU A 88 13.16 8.31 11.58
CA LEU A 88 11.96 7.95 12.34
C LEU A 88 12.33 7.48 13.74
N HIS A 89 11.79 8.14 14.75
CA HIS A 89 11.89 7.70 16.13
C HIS A 89 10.72 6.76 16.45
N MET A 90 10.99 5.46 16.53
CA MET A 90 10.01 4.46 16.96
C MET A 90 10.33 3.96 18.37
N ARG A 91 9.30 3.96 19.22
CA ARG A 91 9.22 3.22 20.46
C ARG A 91 8.39 1.98 20.18
N ASP A 92 8.88 0.86 20.68
CA ASP A 92 8.08 -0.34 20.77
C ASP A 92 7.24 -0.28 22.04
N ILE A 93 5.94 -0.52 21.93
CA ILE A 93 5.01 -0.46 23.06
C ILE A 93 4.25 -1.77 23.10
N PHE A 94 4.95 -2.88 23.34
CA PHE A 94 4.32 -4.19 23.52
C PHE A 94 4.92 -4.87 24.75
N TYR A 95 4.49 -4.42 25.94
CA TYR A 95 4.98 -4.97 27.21
C TYR A 95 3.88 -5.66 28.03
N THR A 96 2.61 -5.56 27.61
CA THR A 96 1.46 -6.20 28.30
C THR A 96 0.60 -7.04 27.36
N ASP A 97 -0.21 -7.95 27.91
CA ASP A 97 -1.19 -8.72 27.10
C ASP A 97 -2.23 -7.81 26.43
N SER A 98 -2.64 -6.71 27.08
CA SER A 98 -3.53 -5.71 26.48
C SER A 98 -2.91 -5.06 25.23
N ASP A 99 -1.59 -4.83 25.23
CA ASP A 99 -0.89 -4.32 24.05
C ASP A 99 -0.85 -5.35 22.90
N ARG A 100 -0.82 -6.65 23.22
CA ARG A 100 -0.86 -7.74 22.22
C ARG A 100 -2.21 -7.77 21.50
N ASP A 101 -3.31 -7.60 22.23
CA ASP A 101 -4.67 -7.49 21.65
C ASP A 101 -4.77 -6.28 20.71
N LYS A 102 -4.28 -5.13 21.17
CA LYS A 102 -4.29 -3.91 20.39
C LYS A 102 -3.44 -4.05 19.12
N LEU A 103 -2.22 -4.58 19.24
CA LEU A 103 -1.33 -4.87 18.12
C LEU A 103 -2.00 -5.76 17.07
N PHE A 104 -2.53 -6.90 17.50
CA PHE A 104 -3.20 -7.84 16.62
C PHE A 104 -4.35 -7.17 15.89
N ASN A 105 -5.21 -6.43 16.60
CA ASN A 105 -6.37 -5.77 16.00
C ASN A 105 -5.98 -4.62 15.06
N GLU A 106 -4.96 -3.83 15.38
CA GLU A 106 -4.50 -2.73 14.52
C GLU A 106 -3.89 -3.26 13.22
N LEU A 107 -3.02 -4.28 13.30
CA LEU A 107 -2.41 -4.89 12.11
C LEU A 107 -3.43 -5.69 11.30
N ARG A 108 -4.33 -6.43 11.97
CA ARG A 108 -5.40 -7.18 11.28
C ARG A 108 -6.33 -6.28 10.48
N ASN A 109 -6.62 -5.09 10.97
CA ASN A 109 -7.51 -4.16 10.29
C ASN A 109 -6.76 -3.17 9.38
N THR A 110 -5.48 -3.44 9.09
CA THR A 110 -4.73 -2.62 8.13
C THR A 110 -5.22 -2.89 6.72
N GLU A 111 -5.65 -1.83 6.05
CA GLU A 111 -6.07 -1.81 4.66
C GLU A 111 -4.91 -1.35 3.76
N ILE A 112 -4.85 -1.90 2.56
CA ILE A 112 -3.95 -1.48 1.49
C ILE A 112 -4.81 -1.04 0.31
N ASP A 113 -4.63 0.20 -0.15
CA ASP A 113 -5.48 0.78 -1.19
C ASP A 113 -5.43 -0.03 -2.49
N ILE A 114 -4.24 -0.48 -2.88
CA ILE A 114 -4.00 -1.20 -4.12
C ILE A 114 -3.08 -2.39 -3.86
N ALA A 115 -3.51 -3.60 -4.20
CA ALA A 115 -2.67 -4.79 -4.15
C ALA A 115 -2.64 -5.49 -5.51
N VAL A 116 -1.44 -5.70 -6.06
CA VAL A 116 -1.25 -6.46 -7.31
C VAL A 116 -0.37 -7.66 -7.05
N PHE A 117 -0.86 -8.84 -7.39
CA PHE A 117 -0.17 -10.10 -7.18
C PHE A 117 0.26 -10.66 -8.52
N SER A 118 1.57 -10.85 -8.70
CA SER A 118 2.14 -11.62 -9.82
C SER A 118 2.66 -12.96 -9.30
N ARG A 119 3.34 -13.74 -10.16
CA ARG A 119 3.97 -14.99 -9.74
C ARG A 119 5.15 -14.74 -8.80
N GLN A 120 5.91 -13.67 -9.04
CA GLN A 120 7.17 -13.40 -8.32
C GLN A 120 7.04 -12.31 -7.26
N ARG A 121 6.06 -11.40 -7.40
CA ARG A 121 5.98 -10.19 -6.58
C ARG A 121 4.57 -9.85 -6.12
N ILE A 122 4.51 -9.19 -4.97
CA ILE A 122 3.32 -8.54 -4.41
C ILE A 122 3.60 -7.03 -4.41
N TYR A 123 2.83 -6.30 -5.20
CA TYR A 123 2.88 -4.85 -5.29
C TYR A 123 1.85 -4.24 -4.35
N LEU A 124 2.31 -3.38 -3.43
CA LEU A 124 1.47 -2.69 -2.47
C LEU A 124 1.48 -1.19 -2.77
N GLY A 125 0.35 -0.67 -3.21
CA GLY A 125 0.14 0.73 -3.53
C GLY A 125 -0.65 1.45 -2.45
N GLU A 126 -0.16 2.62 -2.05
CA GLU A 126 -0.91 3.58 -1.23
C GLU A 126 -1.25 4.80 -2.08
N ALA A 127 -2.53 5.15 -2.10
CA ALA A 127 -3.05 6.32 -2.77
C ALA A 127 -3.20 7.48 -1.78
N LYS A 128 -2.66 8.65 -2.13
CA LYS A 128 -2.77 9.86 -1.33
C LYS A 128 -3.31 11.00 -2.16
N ARG A 129 -4.43 11.59 -1.74
CA ARG A 129 -4.96 12.78 -2.41
C ARG A 129 -4.33 14.06 -1.83
N LYS A 130 -4.50 14.31 -0.52
CA LYS A 130 -4.06 15.57 0.13
C LYS A 130 -3.16 15.40 1.35
N GLU A 131 -3.24 14.24 2.00
CA GLU A 131 -2.70 14.08 3.34
C GLU A 131 -1.16 14.21 3.36
N LYS A 132 -0.64 14.84 4.43
CA LYS A 132 0.68 14.47 4.95
C LYS A 132 0.53 13.01 5.37
N LEU A 133 1.40 12.08 4.94
CA LEU A 133 1.40 10.74 5.56
C LEU A 133 1.42 10.96 7.07
N GLY A 134 0.39 10.46 7.76
CA GLY A 134 0.04 10.86 9.11
C GLY A 134 1.22 10.86 10.09
N PHE A 135 1.13 11.81 11.02
CA PHE A 135 1.81 11.98 12.31
C PHE A 135 3.18 11.30 12.49
N ASN A 136 4.19 12.10 12.86
CA ASN A 136 5.42 11.63 13.51
C ASN A 136 5.12 11.12 14.94
N GLY A 137 4.20 10.17 15.05
CA GLY A 137 3.96 9.44 16.28
C GLY A 137 5.19 8.60 16.58
N ARG A 138 5.58 8.52 17.84
CA ARG A 138 6.70 7.66 18.25
C ARG A 138 6.34 6.17 18.25
N ASN A 139 5.16 5.76 17.77
CA ASN A 139 4.72 4.36 17.77
C ASN A 139 4.88 3.79 16.36
N ILE A 140 5.47 2.59 16.24
CA ILE A 140 5.62 1.89 14.96
C ILE A 140 4.31 1.74 14.18
N LEU A 141 3.19 1.53 14.89
CA LEU A 141 1.86 1.37 14.28
C LEU A 141 1.25 2.70 13.79
N ALA A 142 1.83 3.85 14.19
CA ALA A 142 1.43 5.16 13.67
C ALA A 142 1.87 5.37 12.22
N HIS A 143 2.85 4.59 11.74
CA HIS A 143 3.40 4.71 10.40
C HIS A 143 2.72 3.73 9.45
N GLN A 144 1.82 4.24 8.59
CA GLN A 144 0.99 3.46 7.67
C GLN A 144 1.80 2.42 6.88
N PHE A 145 2.89 2.85 6.23
CA PHE A 145 3.72 1.99 5.40
C PHE A 145 4.43 0.88 6.17
N ILE A 146 4.89 1.19 7.38
CA ILE A 146 5.53 0.21 8.24
C ILE A 146 4.48 -0.80 8.71
N ARG A 147 3.28 -0.33 9.08
CA ARG A 147 2.16 -1.19 9.48
C ARG A 147 1.73 -2.14 8.36
N GLN A 148 1.59 -1.63 7.13
CA GLN A 148 1.31 -2.45 5.94
C GLN A 148 2.42 -3.46 5.69
N ARG A 149 3.70 -3.05 5.81
CA ARG A 149 4.83 -3.96 5.63
C ARG A 149 4.86 -5.08 6.67
N ILE A 150 4.64 -4.76 7.94
CA ILE A 150 4.55 -5.77 9.00
C ILE A 150 3.41 -6.75 8.70
N MET A 151 2.23 -6.24 8.34
CA MET A 151 1.06 -7.05 8.06
C MET A 151 1.32 -8.05 6.92
N ILE A 152 1.89 -7.59 5.80
CA ILE A 152 2.15 -8.48 4.64
C ILE A 152 3.24 -9.51 4.93
N GLU A 153 4.31 -9.16 5.64
CA GLU A 153 5.38 -10.13 5.94
C GLU A 153 4.90 -11.22 6.89
N ILE A 154 4.05 -10.86 7.87
CA ILE A 154 3.41 -11.87 8.72
C ILE A 154 2.48 -12.75 7.90
N LEU A 155 1.64 -12.17 7.04
CA LEU A 155 0.74 -12.97 6.20
C LEU A 155 1.53 -13.94 5.32
N LYS A 156 2.61 -13.47 4.69
CA LYS A 156 3.52 -14.30 3.89
C LYS A 156 4.12 -15.44 4.70
N ALA A 157 4.62 -15.17 5.90
CA ALA A 157 5.18 -16.19 6.78
C ALA A 157 4.13 -17.26 7.15
N LEU A 158 2.88 -16.86 7.36
CA LEU A 158 1.78 -17.75 7.71
C LEU A 158 1.24 -18.58 6.54
N THR A 159 1.31 -18.05 5.31
CA THR A 159 0.84 -18.74 4.10
C THR A 159 1.96 -19.43 3.32
N GLY A 160 3.21 -19.24 3.72
CA GLY A 160 4.39 -19.74 3.00
C GLY A 160 4.70 -18.98 1.71
N ASP A 161 4.10 -17.80 1.51
CA ASP A 161 4.28 -17.00 0.29
C ASP A 161 5.67 -16.36 0.23
N GLN A 162 6.46 -16.76 -0.78
CA GLN A 162 7.85 -16.34 -0.96
C GLN A 162 8.01 -15.13 -1.89
N ARG A 163 6.92 -14.53 -2.36
CA ARG A 163 6.99 -13.42 -3.32
C ARG A 163 7.66 -12.18 -2.72
N GLU A 164 8.41 -11.47 -3.54
CA GLU A 164 9.02 -10.19 -3.14
C GLU A 164 7.93 -9.14 -2.95
N VAL A 165 8.03 -8.33 -1.91
CA VAL A 165 7.11 -7.21 -1.68
C VAL A 165 7.71 -5.95 -2.26
N VAL A 166 6.92 -5.21 -3.02
CA VAL A 166 7.30 -3.94 -3.65
C VAL A 166 6.26 -2.90 -3.27
N SER A 167 6.70 -1.81 -2.65
CA SER A 167 5.83 -0.69 -2.34
C SER A 167 5.88 0.40 -3.42
N PHE A 168 4.72 1.00 -3.68
CA PHE A 168 4.61 2.21 -4.49
C PHE A 168 3.57 3.16 -3.92
N ILE A 169 3.64 4.42 -4.34
CA ILE A 169 2.81 5.49 -3.82
C ILE A 169 2.25 6.26 -5.00
N ILE A 170 0.97 6.59 -4.94
CA ILE A 170 0.33 7.49 -5.92
C ILE A 170 -0.13 8.74 -5.19
N CYS A 171 0.20 9.89 -5.75
CA CYS A 171 -0.15 11.16 -5.15
C CYS A 171 -0.50 12.24 -6.18
N ASP A 172 -0.81 13.45 -5.71
CA ASP A 172 -0.75 14.61 -6.59
C ASP A 172 0.70 14.89 -7.04
N ARG A 173 0.88 15.35 -8.28
CA ARG A 173 2.17 15.69 -8.89
C ARG A 173 2.95 16.69 -8.03
N SER A 174 2.28 17.67 -7.44
CA SER A 174 2.90 18.66 -6.55
C SER A 174 3.56 18.02 -5.31
N ARG A 175 3.12 16.81 -4.93
CA ARG A 175 3.52 16.13 -3.69
C ARG A 175 4.62 15.09 -3.87
N ILE A 176 4.93 14.68 -5.11
CA ILE A 176 5.95 13.65 -5.41
C ILE A 176 7.24 13.94 -4.66
N ARG A 177 7.78 15.17 -4.77
CA ARG A 177 9.06 15.55 -4.16
C ARG A 177 8.99 15.52 -2.63
N SER A 178 7.89 15.96 -2.03
CA SER A 178 7.73 15.94 -0.57
C SER A 178 7.60 14.51 -0.03
N LEU A 179 6.78 13.67 -0.65
CA LEU A 179 6.54 12.29 -0.21
C LEU A 179 7.80 11.44 -0.35
N SER A 180 8.52 11.57 -1.46
CA SER A 180 9.79 10.86 -1.70
C SER A 180 10.86 11.17 -0.64
N ARG A 181 10.74 12.30 0.08
CA ARG A 181 11.67 12.71 1.14
C ARG A 181 11.22 12.31 2.54
N MET A 182 10.00 11.80 2.69
CA MET A 182 9.48 11.40 4.00
C MET A 182 10.24 10.18 4.51
N GLU A 183 10.56 10.20 5.80
CA GLU A 183 11.36 9.14 6.42
C GLU A 183 10.64 7.78 6.38
N GLN A 184 9.29 7.76 6.42
CA GLN A 184 8.50 6.54 6.20
C GLN A 184 8.71 5.94 4.80
N VAL A 185 8.83 6.78 3.77
CA VAL A 185 9.08 6.33 2.39
C VAL A 185 10.53 5.90 2.22
N LYS A 186 11.46 6.54 2.93
CA LYS A 186 12.85 6.07 2.98
C LYS A 186 12.97 4.71 3.67
N ALA A 187 12.21 4.46 4.73
CA ALA A 187 12.21 3.16 5.42
C ALA A 187 11.86 2.00 4.47
N LEU A 188 10.90 2.22 3.55
CA LEU A 188 10.57 1.26 2.51
C LEU A 188 11.74 0.92 1.59
N THR A 189 12.73 1.80 1.41
CA THR A 189 13.92 1.50 0.61
C THR A 189 14.74 0.35 1.20
N PHE A 190 14.79 0.27 2.52
CA PHE A 190 15.46 -0.81 3.24
C PHE A 190 14.67 -2.11 3.20
N PHE A 191 13.33 -2.03 3.13
CA PHE A 191 12.45 -3.21 2.99
C PHE A 191 12.43 -3.80 1.58
N ASP A 192 12.43 -2.94 0.58
CA ASP A 192 12.27 -3.34 -0.83
C ASP A 192 13.61 -3.53 -1.54
N GLY A 193 14.72 -3.14 -0.90
CA GLY A 193 16.05 -3.07 -1.52
C GLY A 193 16.18 -2.01 -2.62
N ARG A 194 15.13 -1.21 -2.84
CA ARG A 194 15.06 -0.16 -3.85
C ARG A 194 14.16 0.97 -3.39
N ARG A 195 14.37 2.17 -3.93
CA ARG A 195 13.48 3.30 -3.62
C ARG A 195 12.06 3.00 -4.11
N PRO A 196 11.02 3.22 -3.28
CA PRO A 196 9.64 3.09 -3.71
C PRO A 196 9.36 4.02 -4.88
N LEU A 197 8.54 3.54 -5.81
CA LEU A 197 8.07 4.36 -6.91
C LEU A 197 7.00 5.32 -6.39
N VAL A 198 7.17 6.63 -6.66
CA VAL A 198 6.19 7.66 -6.32
C VAL A 198 5.67 8.27 -7.62
N LEU A 199 4.41 7.97 -7.95
CA LEU A 199 3.74 8.37 -9.18
C LEU A 199 2.73 9.47 -8.91
N SER A 200 2.44 10.31 -9.91
CA SER A 200 1.24 11.13 -9.85
C SER A 200 0.02 10.42 -10.45
N TRP A 201 -1.18 10.82 -10.04
CA TRP A 201 -2.44 10.42 -10.71
C TRP A 201 -2.39 10.65 -12.22
N GLN A 202 -1.82 11.79 -12.64
CA GLN A 202 -1.62 12.12 -14.04
C GLN A 202 -0.58 11.23 -14.73
N ASN A 203 0.46 10.75 -14.02
CA ASN A 203 1.40 9.79 -14.59
C ASN A 203 0.70 8.46 -14.92
N VAL A 204 -0.20 8.01 -14.04
CA VAL A 204 -0.96 6.77 -14.20
C VAL A 204 -1.94 6.88 -15.38
N LEU A 205 -2.77 7.93 -15.39
CA LEU A 205 -3.77 8.12 -16.44
C LEU A 205 -3.15 8.52 -17.78
N GLY A 206 -2.00 9.19 -17.79
CA GLY A 206 -1.30 9.56 -19.02
C GLY A 206 -0.89 8.35 -19.87
N GLN A 207 -0.76 7.16 -19.27
CA GLN A 207 -0.46 5.92 -20.00
C GLN A 207 -1.62 5.43 -20.87
N ILE A 208 -2.83 5.91 -20.59
CA ILE A 208 -4.07 5.50 -21.28
C ILE A 208 -4.84 6.72 -21.81
N GLN A 209 -4.16 7.84 -22.04
CA GLN A 209 -4.78 9.12 -22.45
C GLN A 209 -5.59 9.04 -23.75
N ASP A 210 -5.29 8.05 -24.60
CA ASP A 210 -6.00 7.81 -25.86
C ASP A 210 -7.37 7.15 -25.65
N VAL A 211 -7.62 6.63 -24.45
CA VAL A 211 -8.92 6.06 -24.07
C VAL A 211 -9.88 7.16 -23.63
N PRO A 212 -11.07 7.30 -24.24
CA PRO A 212 -12.03 8.37 -23.91
C PRO A 212 -12.39 8.42 -22.41
N GLU A 213 -12.59 7.26 -21.79
CA GLU A 213 -12.89 7.12 -20.36
C GLU A 213 -11.75 7.67 -19.49
N ALA A 214 -10.49 7.50 -19.92
CA ALA A 214 -9.34 8.02 -19.19
C ALA A 214 -9.31 9.55 -19.18
N ARG A 215 -9.73 10.20 -20.27
CA ARG A 215 -9.82 11.67 -20.33
C ARG A 215 -10.86 12.21 -19.36
N SER A 216 -12.04 11.60 -19.33
CA SER A 216 -13.09 11.97 -18.38
C SER A 216 -12.64 11.82 -16.93
N VAL A 217 -11.94 10.72 -16.61
CA VAL A 217 -11.36 10.51 -15.27
C VAL A 217 -10.23 11.51 -14.99
N MET A 218 -9.41 11.86 -15.98
CA MET A 218 -8.37 12.88 -15.84
C MET A 218 -8.96 14.25 -15.50
N GLU A 219 -10.00 14.68 -16.21
CA GLU A 219 -10.70 15.94 -15.92
C GLU A 219 -11.31 15.95 -14.51
N GLU A 220 -11.84 14.82 -14.05
CA GLU A 220 -12.35 14.68 -12.68
C GLU A 220 -11.20 14.75 -11.65
N VAL A 221 -10.09 14.05 -11.91
CA VAL A 221 -8.87 14.12 -11.07
C VAL A 221 -8.39 15.56 -10.97
N GLU A 222 -8.26 16.27 -12.10
CA GLU A 222 -7.81 17.66 -12.13
C GLU A 222 -8.77 18.57 -11.37
N ARG A 223 -10.08 18.40 -11.56
CA ARG A 223 -11.10 19.15 -10.83
C ARG A 223 -11.02 18.90 -9.31
N ILE A 224 -10.85 17.65 -8.89
CA ILE A 224 -10.73 17.30 -7.48
C ILE A 224 -9.44 17.86 -6.87
N ILE A 225 -8.36 17.94 -7.66
CA ILE A 225 -7.10 18.54 -7.22
C ILE A 225 -7.19 20.08 -7.20
N SER A 226 -7.96 20.69 -8.12
CA SER A 226 -8.03 22.16 -8.30
C SER A 226 -9.08 22.88 -7.44
N ILE A 227 -10.01 22.15 -6.81
CA ILE A 227 -11.02 22.71 -5.89
C ILE A 227 -10.40 23.04 -4.51
N ASP A 228 -9.08 22.90 -4.39
CA ASP A 228 -8.26 23.16 -3.20
C ASP A 228 -7.00 23.97 -3.55
#